data_AF-A0A966Z7S8-F1
#
_entry.id   AF-A0A966Z7S8-F1
#
_cell.length_a   1.000
_cell.length_b   1.000
_cell.length_c   1.000
_cell.angle_alpha   90.00
_cell.angle_beta   90.00
_cell.angle_gamma   90.00
#
_symmetry.space_group_name_H-M   'P 1'
#
loop_
_entity.id
_entity.type
_entity.pdbx_description
1 polymer ?
#
loop_
_entity_poly.entity_id
_entity_poly.type
_entity_poly.pdbx_seq_one_letter_code
_entity_poly.pdbx_strand_id
1 'polypeptide(L)'
;MRCDFASRDQLAAWLREQFPSAAARDSAVGTSQGGHAEAHRILAQIQPRSYAATRNHLDGAVTRLSPYLRHGVLTLDAVRRQAVSVAGSARAVQKFISELAWRDYWQRLYQVWGEGVWLDREAYKTGWASGDYSHDLPEDIRDGTTQLACMDAFSGELRTTGYLHNHARMWLAAYVVHWRRVQWQAG
;
A
#
# COMPACT_ATOMS: atom_id res chain seq x y z
N MET A 1 18.05 18.61 -13.38
CA MET A 1 17.15 17.44 -13.49
C MET A 1 16.09 17.80 -14.52
N ARG A 2 15.84 16.96 -15.54
CA ARG A 2 14.81 17.20 -16.56
C ARG A 2 13.44 16.91 -15.95
N CYS A 3 12.55 17.90 -15.93
CA CYS A 3 11.23 17.78 -15.32
C CYS A 3 10.09 17.88 -16.35
N ASP A 4 10.39 18.33 -17.56
CA ASP A 4 9.42 18.55 -18.62
C ASP A 4 9.42 17.38 -19.61
N PHE A 5 8.27 16.69 -19.65
CA PHE A 5 7.98 15.57 -20.54
C PHE A 5 6.63 15.82 -21.22
N ALA A 6 6.57 15.59 -22.53
CA ALA A 6 5.35 15.77 -23.33
C ALA A 6 4.29 14.71 -23.02
N SER A 7 4.70 13.55 -22.49
CA SER A 7 3.80 12.47 -22.10
C SER A 7 4.39 11.62 -20.97
N ARG A 8 3.51 10.85 -20.34
CA ARG A 8 3.88 9.85 -19.34
C ARG A 8 4.79 8.75 -19.93
N ASP A 9 4.56 8.36 -21.18
CA ASP A 9 5.39 7.36 -21.87
C ASP A 9 6.79 7.88 -22.14
N GLN A 10 6.91 9.18 -22.48
CA GLN A 10 8.22 9.81 -22.65
C GLN A 10 8.99 9.86 -21.32
N LEU A 11 8.31 10.20 -20.22
CA LEU A 11 8.90 10.14 -18.88
C LEU A 11 9.35 8.71 -18.55
N ALA A 12 8.50 7.71 -18.79
CA ALA A 12 8.82 6.31 -18.50
C ALA A 12 10.01 5.82 -19.33
N ALA A 13 10.06 6.13 -20.64
CA ALA A 13 11.19 5.78 -21.50
C ALA A 13 12.49 6.41 -21.01
N TRP A 14 12.45 7.71 -20.66
CA TRP A 14 13.61 8.40 -20.09
C TRP A 14 14.05 7.79 -18.76
N LEU A 15 13.12 7.46 -17.86
CA LEU A 15 13.46 6.80 -16.59
C LEU A 15 14.11 5.43 -16.80
N ARG A 16 13.66 4.64 -17.78
CA ARG A 16 14.29 3.34 -18.09
C ARG A 16 15.73 3.51 -18.59
N GLU A 17 15.99 4.55 -19.39
CA GLU A 17 17.32 4.88 -19.86
C GLU A 17 18.24 5.34 -18.70
N GLN A 18 17.72 6.16 -17.79
CA GLN A 18 18.50 6.67 -16.66
C GLN A 18 18.71 5.63 -15.54
N PHE A 19 17.80 4.67 -15.41
CA PHE A 19 17.81 3.65 -14.35
C PHE A 19 17.74 2.24 -14.94
N PRO A 20 18.74 1.80 -15.73
CA PRO A 20 18.70 0.54 -16.45
C PRO A 20 18.64 -0.67 -15.51
N SER A 21 19.25 -0.59 -14.32
CA SER A 21 19.20 -1.65 -13.32
C SER A 21 17.81 -1.84 -12.71
N ALA A 22 17.03 -0.76 -12.56
CA ALA A 22 15.64 -0.83 -12.11
C ALA A 22 14.76 -1.41 -13.23
N ALA A 23 14.93 -0.92 -14.46
CA ALA A 23 14.20 -1.41 -15.63
C ALA A 23 14.45 -2.90 -15.93
N ALA A 24 15.65 -3.40 -15.64
CA ALA A 24 15.99 -4.82 -15.78
C ALA A 24 15.30 -5.71 -14.73
N ARG A 25 14.94 -5.16 -13.56
CA ARG A 25 14.17 -5.88 -12.54
C ARG A 25 12.68 -5.90 -12.87
N ASP A 26 12.15 -4.73 -13.23
CA ASP A 26 10.77 -4.58 -13.68
C ASP A 26 10.65 -3.34 -14.57
N SER A 27 10.06 -3.52 -15.76
CA SER A 27 9.84 -2.45 -16.73
C SER A 27 8.40 -1.94 -16.74
N ALA A 28 7.52 -2.56 -15.93
CA ALA A 28 6.13 -2.17 -15.78
C ALA A 28 6.02 -0.76 -15.20
N VAL A 29 5.05 -0.01 -15.72
CA VAL A 29 4.72 1.31 -15.19
C VAL A 29 3.41 1.16 -14.43
N GLY A 30 3.48 1.29 -13.10
CA GLY A 30 2.29 1.20 -12.25
C GLY A 30 1.21 2.19 -12.66
N THR A 31 -0.05 1.92 -12.34
CA THR A 31 -1.18 2.74 -12.85
C THR A 31 -1.22 4.15 -12.26
N SER A 32 -0.71 4.33 -11.03
CA SER A 32 -0.71 5.61 -10.31
C SER A 32 0.19 6.65 -10.98
N GLN A 33 -0.37 7.80 -11.35
CA GLN A 33 0.39 8.92 -11.90
C GLN A 33 1.12 9.67 -10.78
N GLY A 34 2.41 9.96 -10.95
CA GLY A 34 3.19 10.70 -9.97
C GLY A 34 3.02 12.23 -10.05
N GLY A 35 3.71 12.94 -9.14
CA GLY A 35 3.86 14.39 -9.18
C GLY A 35 2.87 15.18 -8.32
N HIS A 36 3.22 16.43 -8.02
CA HIS A 36 2.45 17.31 -7.14
C HIS A 36 1.06 17.64 -7.70
N ALA A 37 0.96 17.94 -9.00
CA ALA A 37 -0.31 18.32 -9.63
C ALA A 37 -1.37 17.23 -9.47
N GLU A 38 -1.01 15.97 -9.75
CA GLU A 38 -1.92 14.84 -9.61
C GLU A 38 -2.25 14.56 -8.13
N ALA A 39 -1.25 14.63 -7.24
CA ALA A 39 -1.46 14.47 -5.81
C ALA A 39 -2.50 15.45 -5.25
N HIS A 40 -2.40 16.73 -5.64
CA HIS A 40 -3.36 17.76 -5.23
C HIS A 40 -4.73 17.60 -5.90
N ARG A 41 -4.78 17.13 -7.15
CA ARG A 41 -6.05 16.81 -7.84
C ARG A 41 -6.81 15.72 -7.09
N ILE A 42 -6.15 14.61 -6.72
CA ILE A 42 -6.76 13.52 -5.96
C ILE A 42 -7.11 13.98 -4.54
N LEU A 43 -6.23 14.74 -3.89
CA LEU A 43 -6.48 15.28 -2.55
C LEU A 43 -7.74 16.18 -2.51
N ALA A 44 -7.98 16.99 -3.55
CA ALA A 44 -9.17 17.82 -3.64
C ALA A 44 -10.47 17.00 -3.78
N GLN A 45 -10.39 15.76 -4.26
CA GLN A 45 -11.53 14.88 -4.55
C GLN A 45 -11.82 13.88 -3.43
N ILE A 46 -11.13 13.94 -2.29
CA ILE A 46 -11.36 12.99 -1.20
C ILE A 46 -12.79 13.09 -0.66
N GLN A 47 -13.33 11.95 -0.24
CA GLN A 47 -14.68 11.85 0.34
C GLN A 47 -14.63 11.24 1.75
N PRO A 48 -14.22 12.00 2.78
CA PRO A 48 -13.98 11.45 4.12
C PRO A 48 -15.21 10.83 4.79
N ARG A 49 -16.41 11.36 4.50
CA ARG A 49 -17.68 10.83 5.03
C ARG A 49 -18.02 9.47 4.41
N SER A 50 -17.95 9.35 3.08
CA SER A 50 -18.11 8.08 2.36
C SER A 50 -17.05 7.07 2.79
N TYR A 51 -15.80 7.50 2.97
CA TYR A 51 -14.71 6.68 3.49
C TYR A 51 -15.08 6.06 4.84
N ALA A 52 -15.54 6.88 5.80
CA ALA A 52 -15.89 6.41 7.14
C ALA A 52 -17.01 5.34 7.15
N ALA A 53 -17.89 5.36 6.14
CA ALA A 53 -18.99 4.42 5.98
C ALA A 53 -18.61 3.15 5.20
N THR A 54 -17.72 3.26 4.21
CA THR A 54 -17.54 2.21 3.19
C THR A 54 -16.12 1.64 3.09
N ARG A 55 -15.12 2.17 3.81
CA ARG A 55 -13.69 1.77 3.72
C ARG A 55 -13.38 0.27 3.88
N ASN A 56 -14.33 -0.53 4.34
CA ASN A 56 -14.16 -1.99 4.53
C ASN A 56 -14.71 -2.80 3.34
N HIS A 57 -15.47 -2.18 2.45
CA HIS A 57 -15.92 -2.81 1.21
C HIS A 57 -14.83 -2.64 0.15
N LEU A 58 -14.59 -3.66 -0.67
CA LEU A 58 -13.53 -3.63 -1.70
C LEU A 58 -13.79 -2.57 -2.77
N ASP A 59 -15.06 -2.26 -3.03
CA ASP A 59 -15.56 -1.21 -3.92
C ASP A 59 -15.87 0.11 -3.18
N GLY A 60 -15.53 0.18 -1.89
CA GLY A 60 -15.77 1.33 -1.04
C GLY A 60 -14.91 2.54 -1.37
N ALA A 61 -15.30 3.70 -0.83
CA ALA A 61 -14.55 4.92 -1.00
C ALA A 61 -13.20 4.85 -0.27
N VAL A 62 -12.11 4.93 -1.03
CA VAL A 62 -10.73 5.07 -0.54
C VAL A 62 -10.03 6.22 -1.27
N THR A 63 -9.04 6.83 -0.64
CA THR A 63 -8.41 8.04 -1.20
C THR A 63 -7.32 7.78 -2.23
N ARG A 64 -6.73 6.58 -2.22
CA ARG A 64 -5.56 6.22 -3.03
C ARG A 64 -4.38 7.20 -2.86
N LEU A 65 -4.28 7.86 -1.70
CA LEU A 65 -3.21 8.83 -1.40
C LEU A 65 -1.90 8.18 -0.89
N SER A 66 -1.89 6.87 -0.65
CA SER A 66 -0.73 6.15 -0.10
C SER A 66 0.59 6.35 -0.84
N PRO A 67 0.68 6.36 -2.19
CA PRO A 67 1.96 6.60 -2.87
C PRO A 67 2.48 8.03 -2.66
N TYR A 68 1.61 9.05 -2.69
CA TYR A 68 2.01 10.44 -2.47
C TYR A 68 2.47 10.70 -1.04
N LEU A 69 1.84 10.02 -0.07
CA LEU A 69 2.28 10.03 1.34
C LEU A 69 3.59 9.26 1.54
N ARG A 70 3.83 8.15 0.81
CA ARG A 70 5.07 7.37 0.87
C ARG A 70 6.28 8.19 0.39
N HIS A 71 6.10 8.93 -0.69
CA HIS A 71 7.18 9.70 -1.33
C HIS A 71 7.27 11.15 -0.86
N GLY A 72 6.49 11.55 0.16
CA GLY A 72 6.56 12.90 0.73
C GLY A 72 6.00 14.01 -0.17
N VAL A 73 5.29 13.67 -1.25
CA VAL A 73 4.60 14.62 -2.12
C VAL A 73 3.47 15.33 -1.37
N LEU A 74 2.83 14.62 -0.42
CA LEU A 74 1.86 15.18 0.51
C LEU A 74 2.30 14.90 1.95
N THR A 75 2.00 15.84 2.85
CA THR A 75 2.19 15.65 4.30
C THR A 75 0.90 15.13 4.96
N LEU A 76 1.03 14.41 6.07
CA LEU A 76 -0.13 13.94 6.84
C LEU A 76 -1.02 15.10 7.30
N ASP A 77 -0.41 16.21 7.72
CA ASP A 77 -1.16 17.39 8.15
C ASP A 77 -1.91 18.07 7.00
N ALA A 78 -1.33 18.16 5.79
CA ALA A 78 -2.03 18.68 4.63
C ALA A 78 -3.28 17.85 4.30
N VAL A 79 -3.15 16.52 4.32
CA VAL A 79 -4.28 15.60 4.07
C VAL A 79 -5.32 15.71 5.18
N ARG A 80 -4.91 15.79 6.46
CA ARG A 80 -5.80 16.00 7.60
C ARG A 80 -6.59 17.29 7.47
N ARG A 81 -5.93 18.42 7.21
CA ARG A 81 -6.58 19.73 7.06
C ARG A 81 -7.60 19.73 5.93
N GLN A 82 -7.26 19.14 4.79
CA GLN A 82 -8.21 18.99 3.69
C GLN A 82 -9.43 18.17 4.11
N ALA A 83 -9.23 17.02 4.77
CA ALA A 83 -10.35 16.17 5.21
C ALA A 83 -11.27 16.90 6.20
N VAL A 84 -10.71 17.65 7.15
CA VAL A 84 -11.47 18.46 8.10
C VAL A 84 -12.23 19.58 7.39
N SER A 85 -11.60 20.27 6.44
CA SER A 85 -12.22 21.32 5.65
C SER A 85 -13.42 20.80 4.84
N VAL A 86 -13.26 19.68 4.13
CA VAL A 86 -14.34 19.04 3.33
C VAL A 86 -15.51 18.57 4.21
N ALA A 87 -15.22 18.03 5.40
CA ALA A 87 -16.26 17.48 6.26
C ALA A 87 -16.87 18.47 7.26
N GLY A 88 -16.26 19.65 7.44
CA GLY A 88 -16.68 20.70 8.37
C GLY A 88 -16.30 20.47 9.84
N SER A 89 -15.76 19.30 10.22
CA SER A 89 -15.24 19.08 11.59
C SER A 89 -14.28 17.89 11.66
N ALA A 90 -13.37 17.92 12.63
CA ALA A 90 -12.48 16.79 12.92
C ALA A 90 -13.24 15.55 13.41
N ARG A 91 -14.32 15.75 14.18
CA ARG A 91 -15.17 14.64 14.67
C ARG A 91 -15.81 13.86 13.51
N ALA A 92 -16.25 14.55 12.46
CA ALA A 92 -16.85 13.92 11.28
C ALA A 92 -15.87 13.04 10.49
N VAL A 93 -14.55 13.24 10.66
CA VAL A 93 -13.51 12.50 9.94
C VAL A 93 -12.58 11.73 10.87
N GLN A 94 -13.00 11.48 12.11
CA GLN A 94 -12.18 10.82 13.11
C GLN A 94 -11.60 9.49 12.60
N LYS A 95 -12.42 8.63 11.99
CA LYS A 95 -11.96 7.36 11.41
C LYS A 95 -10.87 7.55 10.36
N PHE A 96 -10.98 8.58 9.53
CA PHE A 96 -9.97 8.88 8.51
C PHE A 96 -8.67 9.39 9.15
N ILE A 97 -8.77 10.27 10.15
CA ILE A 97 -7.62 10.76 10.92
C ILE A 97 -6.89 9.62 11.64
N SER A 98 -7.62 8.65 12.20
CA SER A 98 -7.03 7.47 12.84
C SER A 98 -6.13 6.67 11.89
N GLU A 99 -6.43 6.60 10.60
CA GLU A 99 -5.58 5.91 9.61
C GLU A 99 -4.31 6.70 9.30
N LEU A 100 -4.38 8.03 9.31
CA LEU A 100 -3.18 8.88 9.23
C LEU A 100 -2.30 8.72 10.49
N ALA A 101 -2.94 8.61 11.66
CA ALA A 101 -2.24 8.35 12.92
C ALA A 101 -1.59 6.97 12.94
N TRP A 102 -2.24 5.94 12.40
CA TRP A 102 -1.65 4.61 12.22
C TRP A 102 -0.36 4.66 11.39
N ARG A 103 -0.35 5.43 10.31
CA ARG A 103 0.85 5.65 9.51
C ARG A 103 1.97 6.33 10.32
N ASP A 104 1.65 7.39 11.06
CA ASP A 104 2.62 8.10 11.92
C ASP A 104 3.19 7.17 13.01
N TYR A 105 2.32 6.38 13.65
CA TYR A 105 2.71 5.41 14.67
C TYR A 105 3.73 4.39 14.15
N TRP A 106 3.45 3.74 13.02
CA TRP A 106 4.39 2.76 12.45
C TRP A 106 5.71 3.39 11.98
N GLN A 107 5.69 4.65 11.50
CA GLN A 107 6.93 5.36 11.19
C GLN A 107 7.78 5.66 12.43
N ARG A 108 7.14 6.06 13.54
CA ARG A 108 7.83 6.27 14.81
C ARG A 108 8.38 4.97 15.38
N LEU A 109 7.62 3.88 15.31
CA LEU A 109 8.12 2.56 15.71
C LEU A 109 9.34 2.15 14.90
N TYR A 110 9.33 2.37 13.58
CA TYR A 110 10.49 2.09 12.74
C TYR A 110 11.72 2.92 13.16
N GLN A 111 11.55 4.20 13.52
CA GLN A 111 12.65 5.04 14.03
C GLN A 111 13.25 4.52 15.34
N VAL A 112 12.42 3.94 16.21
CA VAL A 112 12.87 3.38 17.49
C VAL A 112 13.53 2.01 17.31
N TRP A 113 12.99 1.18 16.44
CA TRP A 113 13.40 -0.22 16.31
C TRP A 113 14.40 -0.49 15.19
N GLY A 114 14.48 0.38 14.19
CA GLY A 114 15.27 0.15 12.97
C GLY A 114 14.96 -1.21 12.35
N GLU A 115 16.01 -1.94 11.99
CA GLU A 115 15.91 -3.30 11.43
C GLU A 115 15.31 -4.32 12.40
N GLY A 116 15.22 -4.02 13.70
CA GLY A 116 14.50 -4.86 14.66
C GLY A 116 13.00 -4.98 14.34
N VAL A 117 12.46 -4.17 13.42
CA VAL A 117 11.11 -4.37 12.88
C VAL A 117 10.95 -5.71 12.17
N TRP A 118 12.04 -6.30 11.65
CA TRP A 118 12.07 -7.59 10.93
C TRP A 118 12.10 -8.82 11.85
N LEU A 119 12.18 -8.60 13.16
CA LEU A 119 12.24 -9.65 14.16
C LEU A 119 10.86 -9.92 14.77
N ASP A 120 10.60 -11.18 15.08
CA ASP A 120 9.39 -11.58 15.80
C ASP A 120 9.33 -10.85 17.15
N ARG A 121 8.22 -10.14 17.38
CA ARG A 121 7.96 -9.40 18.61
C ARG A 121 7.22 -10.21 19.65
N GLU A 122 6.45 -11.18 19.19
CA GLU A 122 5.72 -12.13 20.02
C GLU A 122 5.89 -13.52 19.42
N ALA A 123 5.76 -14.53 20.28
CA ALA A 123 5.67 -15.90 19.81
C ALA A 123 4.41 -16.13 18.97
N TYR A 124 4.48 -17.10 18.05
CA TYR A 124 3.36 -17.47 17.19
C TYR A 124 2.21 -18.03 18.03
N LYS A 125 1.02 -17.43 17.91
CA LYS A 125 -0.19 -17.83 18.64
C LYS A 125 -1.04 -18.86 17.89
N THR A 126 -0.39 -19.69 17.08
CA THR A 126 -1.04 -20.62 16.13
C THR A 126 -0.86 -22.09 16.52
N GLY A 127 -0.10 -22.38 17.58
CA GLY A 127 0.27 -23.75 17.99
C GLY A 127 1.45 -24.35 17.23
N TRP A 128 2.03 -23.58 16.30
CA TRP A 128 3.19 -23.97 15.49
C TRP A 128 4.43 -23.18 15.94
N ALA A 129 5.61 -23.79 15.80
CA ALA A 129 6.89 -23.13 16.01
C ALA A 129 7.30 -22.34 14.75
N SER A 130 8.22 -21.37 14.90
CA SER A 130 8.72 -20.55 13.78
C SER A 130 9.35 -21.40 12.65
N GLY A 131 9.97 -22.55 13.00
CA GLY A 131 10.53 -23.49 12.04
C GLY A 131 9.51 -24.30 11.23
N ASP A 132 8.23 -24.27 11.61
CA ASP A 132 7.15 -24.93 10.85
C ASP A 132 6.66 -24.07 9.67
N TYR A 133 7.23 -22.87 9.49
CA TYR A 133 6.86 -21.93 8.45
C TYR A 133 7.90 -21.90 7.34
N SER A 134 7.44 -21.87 6.09
CA SER A 134 8.30 -21.70 4.91
C SER A 134 8.94 -20.30 4.92
N HIS A 135 10.23 -20.24 4.62
CA HIS A 135 10.94 -18.98 4.38
C HIS A 135 10.67 -18.38 3.00
N ASP A 136 10.18 -19.19 2.07
CA ASP A 136 9.90 -18.78 0.70
C ASP A 136 8.41 -18.64 0.47
N LEU A 137 8.02 -17.59 -0.26
CA LEU A 137 6.66 -17.41 -0.76
C LEU A 137 6.39 -18.40 -1.90
N PRO A 138 5.39 -19.29 -1.76
CA PRO A 138 5.05 -20.24 -2.82
C PRO A 138 4.70 -19.55 -4.15
N GLU A 139 5.17 -20.12 -5.26
CA GLU A 139 5.01 -19.54 -6.59
C GLU A 139 3.54 -19.41 -7.00
N ASP A 140 2.67 -20.32 -6.58
CA ASP A 140 1.23 -20.24 -6.88
C ASP A 140 0.56 -19.03 -6.24
N ILE A 141 1.02 -18.58 -5.06
CA ILE A 141 0.54 -17.34 -4.45
C ILE A 141 1.07 -16.13 -5.23
N ARG A 142 2.37 -16.14 -5.53
CA ARG A 142 3.04 -15.08 -6.30
C ARG A 142 2.40 -14.90 -7.68
N ASP A 143 2.05 -16.02 -8.32
CA ASP A 143 1.60 -16.05 -9.71
C ASP A 143 0.07 -16.01 -9.84
N GLY A 144 -0.65 -16.15 -8.72
CA GLY A 144 -2.11 -16.08 -8.67
C GLY A 144 -2.79 -17.33 -9.25
N THR A 145 -2.27 -18.51 -8.91
CA THR A 145 -2.76 -19.81 -9.36
C THR A 145 -3.06 -20.76 -8.19
N THR A 146 -3.48 -20.20 -7.06
CA THR A 146 -3.82 -20.94 -5.83
C THR A 146 -5.14 -21.72 -5.92
N GLN A 147 -5.91 -21.50 -7.01
CA GLN A 147 -7.26 -22.03 -7.23
C GLN A 147 -8.30 -21.40 -6.28
N LEU A 148 -7.93 -20.35 -5.55
CA LEU A 148 -8.85 -19.54 -4.75
C LEU A 148 -9.08 -18.23 -5.49
N ALA A 149 -10.23 -18.10 -6.13
CA ALA A 149 -10.57 -16.97 -7.00
C ALA A 149 -10.26 -15.60 -6.37
N CYS A 150 -10.54 -15.41 -5.07
CA CYS A 150 -10.23 -14.16 -4.38
C CYS A 150 -8.72 -13.93 -4.22
N MET A 151 -7.94 -14.94 -3.84
CA MET A 151 -6.49 -14.80 -3.63
C MET A 151 -5.76 -14.59 -4.95
N ASP A 152 -6.20 -15.32 -5.98
CA ASP A 152 -5.67 -15.21 -7.34
C ASP A 152 -5.97 -13.80 -7.92
N ALA A 153 -7.18 -13.28 -7.69
CA ALA A 153 -7.53 -11.92 -8.08
C ALA A 153 -6.70 -10.86 -7.34
N PHE A 154 -6.46 -11.01 -6.03
CA PHE A 154 -5.65 -10.07 -5.26
C PHE A 154 -4.18 -10.08 -5.69
N SER A 155 -3.60 -11.26 -5.92
CA SER A 155 -2.24 -11.41 -6.46
C SER A 155 -2.13 -10.77 -7.85
N GLY A 156 -3.11 -11.02 -8.71
CA GLY A 156 -3.23 -10.38 -10.02
C GLY A 156 -3.30 -8.85 -9.95
N GLU A 157 -4.21 -8.29 -9.14
CA GLU A 157 -4.35 -6.83 -8.98
C GLU A 157 -3.06 -6.19 -8.47
N LEU A 158 -2.41 -6.79 -7.47
CA LEU A 158 -1.17 -6.27 -6.90
C LEU A 158 -0.04 -6.25 -7.94
N ARG A 159 0.17 -7.34 -8.69
CA ARG A 159 1.22 -7.41 -9.73
C ARG A 159 0.99 -6.44 -10.87
N THR A 160 -0.26 -6.32 -11.32
CA THR A 160 -0.61 -5.48 -12.48
C THR A 160 -0.67 -3.99 -12.16
N THR A 161 -1.10 -3.61 -10.95
CA THR A 161 -1.35 -2.21 -10.59
C THR A 161 -0.37 -1.63 -9.57
N GLY A 162 0.33 -2.48 -8.82
CA GLY A 162 1.11 -2.09 -7.64
C GLY A 162 0.27 -1.66 -6.44
N TYR A 163 -1.04 -1.90 -6.48
CA TYR A 163 -1.98 -1.53 -5.44
C TYR A 163 -2.88 -2.70 -5.07
N LEU A 164 -3.27 -2.74 -3.80
CA LEU A 164 -4.32 -3.60 -3.29
C LEU A 164 -5.11 -2.85 -2.22
N HIS A 165 -6.42 -3.07 -2.16
CA HIS A 165 -7.27 -2.51 -1.10
C HIS A 165 -6.81 -3.00 0.28
N ASN A 166 -6.93 -2.17 1.33
CA ASN A 166 -6.44 -2.52 2.67
C ASN A 166 -7.01 -3.85 3.19
N HIS A 167 -8.31 -4.06 3.00
CA HIS A 167 -8.98 -5.29 3.46
C HIS A 167 -8.49 -6.53 2.69
N ALA A 168 -8.23 -6.40 1.39
CA ALA A 168 -7.65 -7.47 0.58
C ALA A 168 -6.20 -7.79 1.01
N ARG A 169 -5.40 -6.78 1.40
CA ARG A 169 -4.06 -7.01 1.99
C ARG A 169 -4.15 -7.84 3.27
N MET A 170 -5.09 -7.51 4.15
CA MET A 170 -5.29 -8.25 5.40
C MET A 170 -5.65 -9.71 5.13
N TRP A 171 -6.57 -9.96 4.19
CA TRP A 171 -6.95 -11.33 3.81
C TRP A 171 -5.81 -12.11 3.16
N LEU A 172 -5.10 -11.50 2.21
CA LEU A 172 -3.98 -12.14 1.53
C LEU A 172 -2.84 -12.45 2.52
N ALA A 173 -2.48 -11.50 3.39
CA ALA A 173 -1.46 -11.72 4.41
C ALA A 173 -1.87 -12.82 5.41
N ALA A 174 -3.13 -12.83 5.86
CA ALA A 174 -3.64 -13.88 6.74
C ALA A 174 -3.62 -15.26 6.06
N TYR A 175 -3.96 -15.33 4.78
CA TYR A 175 -3.86 -16.57 3.99
C TYR A 175 -2.40 -17.04 3.89
N VAL A 176 -1.47 -16.15 3.53
CA VAL A 176 -0.03 -16.46 3.43
C VAL A 176 0.52 -16.98 4.76
N VAL A 177 0.29 -16.24 5.84
CA VAL A 177 0.88 -16.59 7.15
C VAL A 177 0.15 -17.77 7.79
N HIS A 178 -1.17 -17.71 7.94
CA HIS A 178 -1.88 -18.68 8.77
C HIS A 178 -2.32 -19.93 8.03
N TRP A 179 -2.74 -19.79 6.77
CA TRP A 179 -3.19 -20.95 5.98
C TRP A 179 -2.05 -21.66 5.29
N ARG A 180 -1.15 -20.87 4.70
CA ARG A 180 -0.01 -21.40 3.92
C ARG A 180 1.24 -21.61 4.76
N ARG A 181 1.24 -21.19 6.03
CA ARG A 181 2.36 -21.32 6.97
C ARG A 181 3.66 -20.80 6.34
N VAL A 182 3.61 -19.56 5.87
CA VAL A 182 4.77 -18.85 5.35
C VAL A 182 5.18 -17.79 6.36
N GLN A 183 6.48 -17.64 6.59
CA GLN A 183 7.01 -16.60 7.46
C GLN A 183 6.60 -15.24 6.91
N TRP A 184 6.16 -14.35 7.79
CA TRP A 184 5.59 -13.07 7.39
C TRP A 184 6.61 -12.18 6.66
N GLN A 185 7.91 -12.41 6.86
CA GLN A 185 8.99 -11.72 6.16
C GLN A 185 9.06 -12.04 4.66
N ALA A 186 8.52 -13.19 4.25
CA ALA A 186 8.57 -13.65 2.85
C ALA A 186 7.44 -13.10 1.98
N GLY A 187 6.33 -12.66 2.60
CA GLY A 187 5.16 -12.09 1.93
C GLY A 187 5.33 -10.62 1.59
#